data_AF-A0AAW3EVH4-F1
#
_entry.id   AF-A0AAW3EVH4-F1
#
_cell.length_a   1.000
_cell.length_b   1.000
_cell.length_c   1.000
_cell.angle_alpha   90.00
_cell.angle_beta   90.00
_cell.angle_gamma   90.00
#
_symmetry.space_group_name_H-M   'P 1'
#
loop_
_entity.id
_entity.type
_entity.pdbx_description
1 polymer ?
#
loop_
_entity_poly.entity_id
_entity_poly.type
_entity_poly.pdbx_seq_one_letter_code
_entity_poly.pdbx_strand_id
1 'polypeptide(L)'
;MNDQELLRLAAKAAGAEWTDYQRGTPNHWHIERADGVWREWNPLNDDGDALRLAVKLGLAVRVLEKCVFVESDPETLLGQSSVSELEMYGRPRDPYAATRRAITRAAAEIARTTDTGGEA
;
A
#
# COMPACT_ATOMS: atom_id res chain seq x y z
N MET A 1 1.80 -3.83 -13.09
CA MET A 1 2.86 -3.96 -12.08
C MET A 1 2.80 -5.35 -11.46
N ASN A 2 3.94 -6.03 -11.29
CA ASN A 2 3.99 -7.31 -10.58
C ASN A 2 3.98 -7.08 -9.06
N ASP A 3 3.72 -8.12 -8.28
CA ASP A 3 3.56 -7.99 -6.83
C ASP A 3 4.85 -7.58 -6.11
N GLN A 4 6.02 -7.94 -6.66
CA GLN A 4 7.32 -7.55 -6.09
C GLN A 4 7.58 -6.05 -6.22
N GLU A 5 7.36 -5.48 -7.41
CA GLU A 5 7.52 -4.05 -7.67
C GLU A 5 6.47 -3.22 -6.94
N LEU A 6 5.25 -3.76 -6.85
CA LEU A 6 4.18 -3.18 -6.05
C LEU A 6 4.58 -3.06 -4.57
N LEU A 7 5.08 -4.15 -3.98
CA LEU A 7 5.56 -4.14 -2.60
C LEU A 7 6.75 -3.21 -2.40
N ARG A 8 7.69 -3.14 -3.35
CA ARG A 8 8.86 -2.25 -3.27
C ARG A 8 8.48 -0.78 -3.21
N LEU A 9 7.56 -0.36 -4.06
CA LEU A 9 7.11 1.03 -4.09
C LEU A 9 6.20 1.37 -2.91
N ALA A 10 5.33 0.44 -2.50
CA ALA A 10 4.54 0.62 -1.29
C ALA A 10 5.42 0.70 -0.04
N ALA A 11 6.48 -0.12 0.05
CA ALA A 11 7.45 -0.07 1.15
C ALA A 11 8.16 1.28 1.21
N LYS A 12 8.51 1.85 0.05
CA LYS A 12 9.08 3.21 -0.04
C LYS A 12 8.14 4.26 0.55
N ALA A 13 6.86 4.25 0.18
CA ALA A 13 5.88 5.16 0.79
C ALA A 13 5.68 4.89 2.30
N ALA A 14 5.75 3.63 2.71
CA ALA A 14 5.62 3.22 4.11
C ALA A 14 6.85 3.53 4.97
N GLY A 15 8.01 3.82 4.37
CA GLY A 15 9.29 3.86 5.09
C GLY A 15 9.70 2.49 5.64
N ALA A 16 9.34 1.41 4.95
CA ALA A 16 9.74 0.04 5.28
C ALA A 16 11.10 -0.30 4.65
N GLU A 17 11.88 -1.13 5.33
CA GLU A 17 13.23 -1.51 4.91
C GLU A 17 13.28 -2.95 4.38
N TRP A 18 14.12 -3.17 3.38
CA TRP A 18 14.37 -4.51 2.85
C TRP A 18 15.47 -5.18 3.66
N THR A 19 15.20 -6.38 4.17
CA THR A 19 16.25 -7.17 4.84
C THR A 19 16.81 -8.26 3.94
N ASP A 20 18.13 -8.45 4.02
CA ASP A 20 18.86 -9.58 3.45
C ASP A 20 19.52 -10.40 4.57
N TYR A 21 18.73 -10.72 5.61
CA TYR A 21 19.22 -11.58 6.69
C TYR A 21 19.64 -12.93 6.10
N GLN A 22 20.87 -13.32 6.41
CA GLN A 22 21.65 -14.38 5.76
C GLN A 22 20.93 -15.72 5.51
N ARG A 23 21.40 -16.45 4.48
CA ARG A 23 21.05 -17.83 4.04
C ARG A 23 20.14 -18.61 5.00
N GLY A 24 18.84 -18.62 4.70
CA GLY A 24 17.89 -19.56 5.30
C GLY A 24 16.51 -18.97 5.57
N THR A 25 16.41 -17.65 5.70
CA THR A 25 15.13 -16.94 5.82
C THR A 25 14.70 -16.38 4.47
N PRO A 26 13.42 -16.52 4.06
CA PRO A 26 12.91 -15.82 2.90
C PRO A 26 13.08 -14.31 3.08
N ASN A 27 13.53 -13.61 2.04
CA ASN A 27 13.67 -12.15 2.09
C ASN A 27 12.27 -11.51 2.21
N HIS A 28 12.12 -10.55 3.11
CA HIS A 28 10.85 -9.87 3.38
C HIS A 28 11.09 -8.39 3.73
N TRP A 29 10.06 -7.58 3.56
CA TRP A 29 10.04 -6.21 4.02
C TRP A 29 9.81 -6.18 5.54
N HIS A 30 10.41 -5.20 6.21
CA HIS A 30 10.17 -4.95 7.62
C HIS A 30 9.77 -3.50 7.88
N ILE A 31 8.97 -3.31 8.92
CA ILE A 31 8.67 -1.97 9.44
C ILE A 31 8.86 -1.95 10.95
N GLU A 32 9.47 -0.88 11.46
CA GLU A 32 9.64 -0.65 12.88
C GLU A 32 8.28 -0.35 13.52
N ARG A 33 7.97 -1.03 14.62
CA ARG A 33 6.80 -0.75 15.45
C ARG A 33 7.07 0.41 16.40
N ALA A 34 6.01 0.93 17.01
CA ALA A 34 6.12 1.98 18.03
C ALA A 34 6.94 1.56 19.28
N ASP A 35 7.11 0.26 19.52
CA ASP A 35 7.93 -0.30 20.61
C ASP A 35 9.40 -0.55 20.20
N GLY A 36 9.81 -0.13 18.99
CA GLY A 36 11.16 -0.31 18.46
C GLY A 36 11.45 -1.72 17.94
N VAL A 37 10.45 -2.61 17.91
CA VAL A 37 10.61 -3.99 17.42
C VAL A 37 10.29 -4.05 15.93
N TRP A 38 11.21 -4.62 15.14
CA TRP A 38 10.97 -4.89 13.73
C TRP A 38 10.00 -6.06 13.55
N ARG A 39 9.04 -5.90 12.64
CA ARG A 39 8.14 -6.96 12.19
C ARG A 39 8.21 -7.12 10.69
N GLU A 40 7.93 -8.34 10.23
CA GLU A 40 7.58 -8.59 8.84
C GLU A 40 6.41 -7.69 8.43
N TRP A 41 6.52 -7.14 7.23
CA TRP A 41 5.57 -6.23 6.63
C TRP A 41 5.13 -6.77 5.26
N ASN A 42 3.85 -7.08 5.14
CA ASN A 42 3.30 -7.56 3.88
C ASN A 42 1.83 -7.13 3.71
N PRO A 43 1.57 -5.91 3.22
CA PRO A 43 0.21 -5.40 3.07
C PRO A 43 -0.62 -6.16 2.03
N LEU A 44 -0.03 -7.04 1.20
CA LEU A 44 -0.78 -7.90 0.29
C LEU A 44 -1.39 -9.12 1.00
N ASN A 45 -0.85 -9.53 2.15
CA ASN A 45 -1.27 -10.72 2.88
C ASN A 45 -1.65 -10.47 4.35
N ASP A 46 -1.32 -9.31 4.91
CA ASP A 46 -1.65 -8.90 6.29
C ASP A 46 -2.59 -7.68 6.25
N ASP A 47 -3.82 -7.87 6.73
CA ASP A 47 -4.86 -6.82 6.77
C ASP A 47 -4.45 -5.64 7.67
N GLY A 48 -3.71 -5.92 8.74
CA GLY A 48 -3.22 -4.90 9.66
C GLY A 48 -2.12 -4.05 9.05
N ASP A 49 -1.24 -4.62 8.23
CA ASP A 49 -0.24 -3.84 7.48
C ASP A 49 -0.90 -2.96 6.43
N ALA A 50 -1.89 -3.49 5.69
CA ALA A 50 -2.67 -2.70 4.74
C ALA A 50 -3.42 -1.56 5.45
N LEU A 51 -4.11 -1.83 6.55
CA LEU A 51 -4.86 -0.80 7.27
C LEU A 51 -3.93 0.29 7.85
N ARG A 52 -2.82 -0.11 8.48
CA ARG A 52 -1.83 0.86 8.99
C ARG A 52 -1.22 1.69 7.86
N LEU A 53 -0.98 1.08 6.69
CA LEU A 53 -0.50 1.79 5.51
C LEU A 53 -1.51 2.85 5.04
N ALA A 54 -2.79 2.48 4.95
CA ALA A 54 -3.85 3.42 4.58
C ALA A 54 -3.93 4.60 5.55
N VAL A 55 -3.90 4.33 6.86
CA VAL A 55 -3.93 5.38 7.90
C VAL A 55 -2.68 6.26 7.82
N LYS A 56 -1.49 5.66 7.67
CA LYS A 56 -0.21 6.39 7.59
C LYS A 56 -0.18 7.37 6.43
N LEU A 57 -0.75 6.98 5.29
CA LEU A 57 -0.76 7.78 4.06
C LEU A 57 -2.03 8.63 3.90
N GLY A 58 -2.93 8.65 4.90
CA GLY A 58 -4.16 9.44 4.84
C GLY A 58 -5.16 8.98 3.78
N LEU A 59 -5.14 7.69 3.40
CA LEU A 59 -5.98 7.18 2.32
C LEU A 59 -7.44 7.02 2.75
N ALA A 60 -8.38 7.46 1.92
CA ALA A 60 -9.77 7.05 2.02
C ALA A 60 -10.00 5.74 1.26
N VAL A 61 -10.62 4.77 1.93
CA VAL A 61 -10.91 3.44 1.38
C VAL A 61 -12.42 3.25 1.32
N ARG A 62 -12.96 3.07 0.12
CA ARG A 62 -14.38 2.85 -0.13
C ARG A 62 -14.59 1.44 -0.68
N VAL A 63 -15.17 0.56 0.14
CA VAL A 63 -15.53 -0.80 -0.27
C VAL A 63 -16.93 -0.77 -0.90
N LEU A 64 -17.02 -1.12 -2.17
CA LEU A 64 -18.26 -1.15 -2.96
C LEU A 64 -18.67 -2.61 -3.23
N GLU A 65 -19.77 -2.85 -3.93
CA GLU A 65 -20.29 -4.22 -4.12
C GLU A 65 -19.36 -5.14 -4.93
N LYS A 66 -18.58 -4.57 -5.87
CA LYS A 66 -17.78 -5.32 -6.86
C LYS A 66 -16.33 -4.84 -6.97
N CYS A 67 -15.96 -3.84 -6.17
CA CYS A 67 -14.65 -3.22 -6.24
C CYS A 67 -14.33 -2.48 -4.95
N VAL A 68 -13.06 -2.11 -4.80
CA VAL A 68 -12.57 -1.21 -3.76
C VAL A 68 -11.94 -0.02 -4.45
N PHE A 69 -12.31 1.18 -3.99
CA PHE A 69 -11.78 2.45 -4.46
C PHE A 69 -10.95 3.10 -3.35
N VAL A 70 -9.74 3.57 -3.68
CA VAL A 70 -8.80 4.18 -2.73
C VAL A 70 -8.25 5.50 -3.28
N GLU A 71 -8.20 6.53 -2.45
CA GLU A 71 -7.76 7.89 -2.83
C GLU A 71 -6.91 8.53 -1.72
N SER A 72 -5.93 9.37 -2.08
CA SER A 72 -4.99 10.03 -1.15
C SER A 72 -5.48 11.37 -0.59
N ASP A 73 -6.35 12.08 -1.32
CA ASP A 73 -6.76 13.45 -0.97
C ASP A 73 -8.30 13.62 -1.03
N PRO A 74 -9.06 12.88 -0.18
CA PRO A 74 -10.52 12.85 -0.24
C PRO A 74 -11.19 14.20 0.06
N GLU A 75 -10.49 15.14 0.71
CA GLU A 75 -11.03 16.45 1.12
C GLU A 75 -10.74 17.59 0.14
N THR A 76 -10.05 17.34 -0.97
CA THR A 76 -9.80 18.40 -1.96
C THR A 76 -11.14 18.85 -2.58
N LEU A 77 -11.47 20.13 -2.40
CA LEU A 77 -12.73 20.77 -2.87
C LEU A 77 -13.03 20.60 -4.37
N LEU A 78 -12.03 20.18 -5.16
CA LEU A 78 -12.12 19.98 -6.60
C LEU A 78 -12.20 18.49 -7.02
N GLY A 79 -12.22 17.55 -6.07
CA GLY A 79 -12.31 16.11 -6.37
C GLY A 79 -11.11 15.56 -7.16
N GLN A 80 -9.97 16.27 -7.16
CA GLN A 80 -8.74 15.85 -7.83
C GLN A 80 -7.82 15.25 -6.80
N SER A 81 -8.03 13.97 -6.49
CA SER A 81 -7.05 13.20 -5.73
C SER A 81 -5.80 13.01 -6.56
N SER A 82 -4.61 13.24 -5.97
CA SER A 82 -3.34 13.05 -6.67
C SER A 82 -3.11 11.58 -7.04
N VAL A 83 -3.65 10.66 -6.24
CA VAL A 83 -3.68 9.23 -6.49
C VAL A 83 -5.10 8.68 -6.32
N SER A 84 -5.53 7.83 -7.25
CA SER A 84 -6.82 7.17 -7.23
C SER A 84 -6.69 5.75 -7.79
N GLU A 85 -6.97 4.74 -6.99
CA GLU A 85 -6.86 3.33 -7.35
C GLU A 85 -8.19 2.60 -7.23
N LEU A 86 -8.45 1.73 -8.20
CA LEU A 86 -9.64 0.88 -8.25
C LEU A 86 -9.21 -0.58 -8.42
N GLU A 87 -9.60 -1.43 -7.47
CA GLU A 87 -9.42 -2.87 -7.59
C GLU A 87 -10.78 -3.56 -7.72
N MET A 88 -11.02 -4.20 -8.86
CA MET A 88 -12.21 -5.04 -9.06
C MET A 88 -11.94 -6.43 -8.51
N TYR A 89 -12.96 -7.08 -7.96
CA TYR A 89 -12.88 -8.50 -7.60
C TYR A 89 -13.96 -9.31 -8.31
N GLY A 90 -13.51 -10.34 -9.02
CA GLY A 90 -14.35 -11.28 -9.78
C GLY A 90 -14.97 -12.37 -8.89
N ARG A 91 -15.43 -13.47 -9.49
CA ARG A 91 -15.76 -14.69 -8.73
C ARG A 91 -14.53 -15.61 -8.69
N PRO A 92 -14.14 -16.16 -7.53
CA PRO A 92 -14.74 -15.96 -6.21
C PRO A 92 -14.47 -14.55 -5.66
N ARG A 93 -15.47 -13.96 -4.99
CA ARG A 93 -15.36 -12.62 -4.40
C ARG A 93 -14.41 -12.69 -3.21
N ASP A 94 -13.25 -12.06 -3.31
CA ASP A 94 -12.36 -11.81 -2.18
C ASP A 94 -12.20 -10.29 -1.98
N PRO A 95 -13.17 -9.64 -1.29
CA PRO A 95 -13.08 -8.21 -1.02
C PRO A 95 -11.90 -7.88 -0.09
N TYR A 96 -11.41 -8.82 0.72
CA TYR A 96 -10.27 -8.59 1.61
C TYR A 96 -8.97 -8.47 0.82
N ALA A 97 -8.70 -9.43 -0.07
CA ALA A 97 -7.54 -9.36 -0.95
C ALA A 97 -7.60 -8.13 -1.87
N ALA A 98 -8.78 -7.79 -2.39
CA ALA A 98 -8.96 -6.60 -3.21
C ALA A 98 -8.70 -5.30 -2.43
N THR A 99 -9.16 -5.23 -1.18
CA THR A 99 -8.91 -4.07 -0.31
C THR A 99 -7.42 -3.90 -0.04
N ARG A 100 -6.74 -4.96 0.37
CA ARG A 100 -5.29 -4.99 0.59
C ARG A 100 -4.53 -4.54 -0.65
N ARG A 101 -4.90 -5.06 -1.82
CA ARG A 101 -4.25 -4.75 -3.10
C ARG A 101 -4.50 -3.31 -3.55
N ALA A 102 -5.72 -2.79 -3.41
CA ALA A 102 -6.04 -1.40 -3.74
C ALA A 102 -5.25 -0.40 -2.89
N ILE A 103 -5.17 -0.64 -1.57
CA ILE A 103 -4.36 0.18 -0.66
C ILE A 103 -2.88 0.13 -1.04
N THR A 104 -2.35 -1.07 -1.30
CA THR A 104 -0.93 -1.25 -1.66
C THR A 104 -0.61 -0.53 -2.98
N ARG A 105 -1.53 -0.56 -3.96
CA ARG A 105 -1.36 0.17 -5.22
C ARG A 105 -1.35 1.66 -5.02
N ALA A 106 -2.25 2.19 -4.20
CA ALA A 106 -2.31 3.62 -3.94
C ALA A 106 -1.01 4.10 -3.28
N ALA A 107 -0.50 3.35 -2.29
CA ALA A 107 0.80 3.63 -1.68
C ALA A 107 1.95 3.61 -2.70
N ALA A 108 1.95 2.64 -3.60
CA ALA A 108 2.97 2.54 -4.65
C ALA A 108 2.90 3.71 -5.66
N GLU A 109 1.70 4.16 -6.04
CA GLU A 109 1.52 5.35 -6.87
C GLU A 109 1.99 6.63 -6.17
N ILE A 110 1.70 6.80 -4.87
CA ILE A 110 2.21 7.94 -4.08
C ILE A 110 3.74 7.99 -4.15
N ALA A 111 4.42 6.86 -3.93
CA ALA A 111 5.88 6.81 -4.03
C ALA A 111 6.38 7.23 -5.43
N ARG A 112 5.71 6.80 -6.50
CA ARG A 112 6.06 7.16 -7.88
C ARG A 112 5.90 8.65 -8.15
N THR A 113 4.80 9.25 -7.72
CA THR A 113 4.53 10.68 -7.96
C THR A 113 5.45 11.57 -7.16
N THR A 114 5.82 11.17 -5.94
CA THR A 114 6.81 11.91 -5.12
C THR A 114 8.22 11.87 -5.72
N ASP A 115 8.62 10.79 -6.41
CA ASP A 115 9.94 10.70 -7.06
C ASP A 115 10.07 11.62 -8.28
N THR A 116 8.98 11.84 -9.01
CA THR A 116 8.97 12.73 -10.18
C THR A 116 8.83 14.21 -9.82
N GLY A 117 8.52 14.54 -8.56
CA GLY A 117 8.36 15.92 -8.07
C GLY A 117 9.61 16.55 -7.47
N GLY A 118 10.74 15.83 -7.42
CA GLY A 118 12.00 16.29 -6.81
C GLY A 118 12.99 16.97 -7.78
N GLU A 119 12.64 17.14 -9.06
CA GLU A 119 13.49 17.76 -10.09
C GLU A 119 12.90 19.10 -10.62
N ALA A 120 12.38 19.96 -9.74
CA ALA A 120 11.95 21.32 -10.10
C ALA A 120 12.59 22.39 -9.22
#